data_AF-A0A346NBB1-F1
#
_entry.id   AF-A0A346NBB1-F1
#
_cell.length_a   1.000
_cell.length_b   1.000
_cell.length_c   1.000
_cell.angle_alpha   90.00
_cell.angle_beta   90.00
_cell.angle_gamma   90.00
#
_symmetry.space_group_name_H-M   'P 1'
#
loop_
_entity.id
_entity.type
_entity.pdbx_description
1 polymer ?
#
loop_
_entity_poly.entity_id
_entity_poly.type
_entity_poly.pdbx_seq_one_letter_code
_entity_poly.pdbx_strand_id
1 'polypeptide(L)'
;MKLNWKKWISLCAISLIFLFACSGFKSSDKLTVSMIHDRVIFGKTTVGDLKDMFGKETKYIESNEAQEIYRYWNNSEGGLNYMLEDNTDYWETLRFDKKADTFSYKEFDGCYEYSGDNLSVKSVYFFVIDSKVYDIKFNGSITDESVAKKDKYLRQILD
;
A
#
# COMPACT_ATOMS: atom_id res chain seq x y z
N MET A 1 29.08 -58.93 -20.28
CA MET A 1 27.99 -57.92 -20.28
C MET A 1 28.41 -56.78 -19.35
N LYS A 2 28.99 -55.70 -19.89
CA LYS A 2 29.55 -54.58 -19.10
C LYS A 2 28.48 -53.50 -18.92
N LEU A 3 27.98 -53.33 -17.71
CA LEU A 3 27.01 -52.28 -17.36
C LEU A 3 27.69 -50.90 -17.40
N ASN A 4 27.12 -50.00 -18.20
CA ASN A 4 27.69 -48.69 -18.51
C ASN A 4 27.17 -47.65 -17.50
N TRP A 5 27.82 -47.55 -16.32
CA TRP A 5 27.40 -46.71 -15.19
C TRP A 5 27.46 -45.18 -15.43
N LYS A 6 28.04 -44.73 -16.54
CA LYS A 6 28.28 -43.29 -16.80
C LYS A 6 27.04 -42.50 -17.26
N LYS A 7 25.87 -43.12 -17.45
CA LYS A 7 24.65 -42.43 -17.90
C LYS A 7 23.66 -42.04 -16.80
N TRP A 8 23.87 -42.48 -15.56
CA TRP A 8 22.95 -42.19 -14.44
C TRP A 8 23.36 -41.02 -13.55
N ILE A 9 24.55 -40.44 -13.77
CA ILE A 9 25.02 -39.27 -13.01
C ILE A 9 24.51 -37.96 -13.63
N SER A 10 24.03 -37.99 -14.88
CA SER A 10 23.60 -36.77 -15.57
C SER A 10 22.13 -36.39 -15.37
N LEU A 11 21.34 -37.20 -14.66
CA LEU A 11 19.91 -36.92 -14.42
C LEU A 11 19.61 -36.33 -13.03
N CYS A 12 20.57 -36.29 -12.10
CA CYS A 12 20.37 -35.69 -10.78
C CYS A 12 20.87 -34.24 -10.67
N ALA A 13 21.46 -33.68 -11.73
CA ALA A 13 22.02 -32.33 -11.72
C ALA A 13 21.08 -31.25 -12.29
N ILE A 14 19.93 -31.60 -12.85
CA ILE A 14 18.99 -30.65 -13.47
C ILE A 14 17.83 -30.27 -12.52
N SER A 15 17.63 -31.01 -11.42
CA SER A 15 16.55 -30.76 -10.46
C SER A 15 16.91 -29.80 -9.31
N LEU A 16 18.13 -29.24 -9.26
CA LEU A 16 18.59 -28.35 -8.18
C LEU A 16 18.61 -26.85 -8.53
N ILE A 17 18.22 -26.46 -9.76
CA ILE A 17 18.25 -25.04 -10.19
C ILE A 17 16.92 -24.31 -9.90
N PHE A 18 15.86 -24.99 -9.48
CA PHE A 18 14.57 -24.35 -9.17
C PHE A 18 14.35 -23.97 -7.69
N LEU A 19 15.41 -23.81 -6.90
CA LEU A 19 15.30 -23.44 -5.47
C LEU A 19 15.93 -22.08 -5.10
N PHE A 20 16.21 -21.21 -6.07
CA PHE A 20 16.66 -19.83 -5.80
C PHE A 20 15.92 -18.74 -6.59
N ALA A 21 14.64 -18.95 -6.87
CA ALA A 21 13.75 -17.87 -7.32
C ALA A 21 12.78 -17.44 -6.20
N CYS A 22 13.27 -17.35 -4.97
CA CYS A 22 12.69 -16.51 -3.93
C CYS A 22 13.63 -15.32 -3.66
N SER A 23 14.09 -14.67 -4.73
CA SER A 23 14.77 -13.39 -4.63
C SER A 23 13.73 -12.29 -4.42
N GLY A 24 13.53 -11.95 -3.14
CA GLY A 24 13.00 -10.68 -2.63
C GLY A 24 12.00 -9.95 -3.51
N PHE A 25 10.72 -10.28 -3.38
CA PHE A 25 9.67 -9.31 -3.70
C PHE A 25 9.91 -8.07 -2.83
N LYS A 26 10.27 -6.94 -3.43
CA LYS A 26 10.42 -5.71 -2.66
C LYS A 26 9.05 -5.37 -2.11
N SER A 27 8.96 -5.07 -0.82
CA SER A 27 7.72 -4.69 -0.17
C SER A 27 7.07 -3.44 -0.82
N SER A 28 7.88 -2.56 -1.44
CA SER A 28 7.40 -1.43 -2.24
C SER A 28 6.60 -1.85 -3.47
N ASP A 29 6.84 -3.04 -4.02
CA ASP A 29 6.10 -3.54 -5.19
C ASP A 29 4.64 -3.84 -4.84
N LYS A 30 4.31 -3.92 -3.55
CA LYS A 30 2.96 -4.20 -3.04
C LYS A 30 2.17 -2.93 -2.70
N LEU A 31 2.81 -1.77 -2.64
CA LEU A 31 2.14 -0.52 -2.31
C LEU A 31 1.37 -0.03 -3.54
N THR A 32 0.06 -0.31 -3.57
CA THR A 32 -0.89 0.13 -4.60
C THR A 32 -2.15 0.64 -3.91
N VAL A 33 -2.93 1.46 -4.60
CA VAL A 33 -4.20 2.01 -4.08
C VAL A 33 -5.17 0.88 -3.74
N SER A 34 -5.23 -0.16 -4.57
CA SER A 34 -6.04 -1.36 -4.34
C SER A 34 -5.56 -2.17 -3.14
N MET A 35 -4.25 -2.36 -2.97
CA MET A 35 -3.74 -3.12 -1.82
C MET A 35 -3.96 -2.39 -0.50
N ILE A 36 -3.89 -1.06 -0.50
CA ILE A 36 -4.24 -0.25 0.68
C ILE A 36 -5.69 -0.50 1.05
N HIS A 37 -6.61 -0.34 0.09
CA HIS A 37 -8.03 -0.60 0.28
C HIS A 37 -8.31 -2.01 0.82
N ASP A 38 -7.70 -3.04 0.22
CA ASP A 38 -8.03 -4.43 0.51
C ASP A 38 -7.46 -4.95 1.84
N ARG A 39 -6.41 -4.31 2.36
CA ARG A 39 -5.63 -4.81 3.49
C ARG A 39 -5.70 -3.93 4.73
N VAL A 40 -5.87 -2.62 4.57
CA VAL A 40 -5.97 -1.71 5.72
C VAL A 40 -7.38 -1.80 6.31
N ILE A 41 -7.44 -1.97 7.62
CA ILE A 41 -8.66 -1.96 8.41
C ILE A 41 -8.53 -0.82 9.43
N PHE A 42 -9.34 0.22 9.27
CA PHE A 42 -9.31 1.39 10.14
C PHE A 42 -9.66 1.03 11.59
N GLY A 43 -8.89 1.59 12.53
CA GLY A 43 -8.96 1.27 13.96
C GLY A 43 -8.36 -0.07 14.36
N LYS A 44 -7.76 -0.82 13.41
CA LYS A 44 -7.17 -2.15 13.68
C LYS A 44 -5.75 -2.33 13.12
N THR A 45 -5.53 -1.95 11.86
CA THR A 45 -4.20 -2.07 11.24
C THR A 45 -3.21 -1.19 11.97
N THR A 46 -2.11 -1.77 12.41
CA THR A 46 -1.05 -1.09 13.15
C THR A 46 0.05 -0.55 12.23
N VAL A 47 0.89 0.34 12.74
CA VAL A 47 2.13 0.76 12.05
C VAL A 47 3.05 -0.43 11.76
N GLY A 48 3.08 -1.43 12.64
CA GLY A 48 3.80 -2.69 12.40
C GLY A 48 3.27 -3.43 11.18
N ASP A 49 1.94 -3.54 11.05
CA ASP A 49 1.31 -4.16 9.89
C ASP A 49 1.61 -3.38 8.60
N LEU A 50 1.56 -2.04 8.63
CA LEU A 50 1.96 -1.21 7.48
C LEU A 50 3.39 -1.53 7.04
N LYS A 51 4.30 -1.68 8.02
CA LYS A 51 5.69 -2.02 7.75
C LYS A 51 5.86 -3.40 7.13
N ASP A 52 5.12 -4.38 7.62
CA ASP A 52 5.16 -5.75 7.09
C ASP A 52 4.55 -5.84 5.68
N MET A 53 3.50 -5.05 5.40
CA MET A 53 2.82 -5.03 4.10
C MET A 53 3.61 -4.28 3.03
N PHE A 54 4.09 -3.08 3.37
CA PHE A 54 4.58 -2.09 2.40
C PHE A 54 6.07 -1.77 2.56
N GLY A 55 6.69 -2.22 3.65
CA GLY A 55 8.10 -1.96 3.95
C GLY A 55 8.29 -0.76 4.85
N LYS A 56 9.49 -0.18 4.84
CA LYS A 56 9.76 1.00 5.68
C LYS A 56 9.03 2.22 5.11
N GLU A 57 8.45 3.02 6.00
CA GLU A 57 7.96 4.35 5.72
C GLU A 57 9.05 5.24 5.11
N THR A 58 8.63 6.19 4.29
CA THR A 58 9.51 7.24 3.75
C THR A 58 9.80 8.29 4.82
N LYS A 59 8.76 8.70 5.57
CA LYS A 59 8.85 9.72 6.62
C LYS A 59 7.76 9.48 7.67
N TYR A 60 8.07 9.74 8.93
CA TYR A 60 7.07 9.97 9.97
C TYR A 60 6.89 11.47 10.20
N ILE A 61 5.64 11.90 10.34
CA ILE A 61 5.23 13.30 10.47
C ILE A 61 4.46 13.44 11.77
N GLU A 62 4.90 14.37 12.63
CA GLU A 62 4.33 14.60 13.96
C GLU A 62 2.91 15.20 13.89
N SER A 63 2.16 15.04 14.99
CA SER A 63 0.74 15.40 15.14
C SER A 63 0.32 16.73 14.49
N ASN A 64 0.98 17.86 14.81
CA ASN A 64 0.54 19.17 14.31
C ASN A 64 0.62 19.28 12.77
N GLU A 65 1.73 18.83 12.18
CA GLU A 65 1.91 18.81 10.72
C GLU A 65 0.97 17.78 10.09
N ALA A 66 0.76 16.62 10.71
CA ALA A 66 -0.20 15.63 10.25
C ALA A 66 -1.63 16.18 10.21
N GLN A 67 -2.07 16.91 11.25
CA GLN A 67 -3.38 17.55 11.28
C GLN A 67 -3.56 18.62 10.18
N GLU A 68 -2.50 19.33 9.82
CA GLU A 68 -2.50 20.26 8.68
C GLU A 68 -2.62 19.52 7.35
N ILE A 69 -1.82 18.47 7.13
CA ILE A 69 -1.87 17.63 5.93
C ILE A 69 -3.25 17.01 5.76
N TYR A 70 -3.82 16.47 6.85
CA TYR A 70 -5.16 15.89 6.83
C TYR A 70 -6.20 16.92 6.38
N ARG A 71 -6.23 18.10 7.02
CA ARG A 71 -7.17 19.17 6.68
C ARG A 71 -7.01 19.63 5.24
N TYR A 72 -5.79 19.74 4.74
CA TYR A 72 -5.54 20.12 3.37
C TYR A 72 -6.14 19.09 2.40
N TRP A 73 -5.78 17.82 2.52
CA TRP A 73 -6.24 16.78 1.58
C TRP A 73 -7.71 16.43 1.74
N ASN A 74 -8.28 16.61 2.93
CA ASN A 74 -9.72 16.42 3.15
C ASN A 74 -10.58 17.47 2.44
N ASN A 75 -10.02 18.64 2.12
CA ASN A 75 -10.74 19.71 1.43
C ASN A 75 -10.18 20.00 0.03
N SER A 76 -9.22 19.20 -0.45
CA SER A 76 -8.57 19.43 -1.74
C SER A 76 -9.40 18.82 -2.87
N GLU A 77 -10.11 19.68 -3.59
CA GLU A 77 -10.76 19.32 -4.85
C GLU A 77 -9.72 19.03 -5.95
N GLY A 78 -10.07 18.16 -6.91
CA GLY A 78 -9.26 17.86 -8.09
C GLY A 78 -8.03 16.96 -7.88
N GLY A 79 -7.72 16.57 -6.65
CA GLY A 79 -6.69 15.56 -6.34
C GLY A 79 -7.21 14.14 -6.49
N LEU A 80 -6.34 13.15 -6.28
CA LEU A 80 -6.74 11.74 -6.35
C LEU A 80 -7.85 11.41 -5.34
N ASN A 81 -7.82 11.99 -4.14
CA ASN A 81 -8.84 11.70 -3.13
C ASN A 81 -10.26 12.07 -3.63
N TYR A 82 -10.37 13.24 -4.27
CA TYR A 82 -11.60 13.72 -4.91
C TYR A 82 -12.01 12.84 -6.09
N MET A 83 -11.07 12.47 -6.98
CA MET A 83 -11.37 11.60 -8.11
C MET A 83 -11.86 10.22 -7.67
N LEU A 84 -11.28 9.65 -6.61
CA LEU A 84 -11.74 8.39 -6.02
C LEU A 84 -13.15 8.51 -5.43
N GLU A 85 -13.49 9.66 -4.84
CA GLU A 85 -14.83 9.93 -4.30
C GLU A 85 -15.88 10.02 -5.41
N ASP A 86 -15.61 10.79 -6.46
CA ASP A 86 -16.59 11.06 -7.51
C ASP A 86 -16.82 9.88 -8.47
N ASN A 87 -15.80 9.04 -8.66
CA ASN A 87 -15.78 8.08 -9.77
C ASN A 87 -15.67 6.61 -9.31
N THR A 88 -15.53 6.35 -8.00
CA THR A 88 -15.36 4.98 -7.50
C THR A 88 -16.06 4.77 -6.16
N ASP A 89 -16.24 3.50 -5.78
CA ASP A 89 -16.73 3.10 -4.45
C ASP A 89 -15.62 3.03 -3.39
N TYR A 90 -14.44 3.60 -3.65
CA TYR A 90 -13.24 3.42 -2.83
C TYR A 90 -13.48 3.75 -1.36
N TRP A 91 -13.98 4.95 -1.06
CA TRP A 91 -14.19 5.40 0.32
C TRP A 91 -15.35 4.68 1.00
N GLU A 92 -16.40 4.33 0.24
CA GLU A 92 -17.61 3.68 0.75
C GLU A 92 -17.36 2.22 1.16
N THR A 93 -16.36 1.57 0.56
CA THR A 93 -16.08 0.14 0.73
C THR A 93 -14.87 -0.16 1.61
N LEU A 94 -14.27 0.87 2.21
CA LEU A 94 -13.21 0.73 3.21
C LEU A 94 -13.67 -0.10 4.42
N ARG A 95 -12.72 -0.83 4.99
CA ARG A 95 -12.99 -1.71 6.13
C ARG A 95 -12.70 -0.99 7.44
N PHE A 96 -13.68 -0.98 8.33
CA PHE A 96 -13.56 -0.40 9.67
C PHE A 96 -13.67 -1.50 10.73
N ASP A 97 -12.88 -1.40 11.80
CA ASP A 97 -13.13 -2.20 12.99
C ASP A 97 -14.42 -1.73 13.65
N LYS A 98 -15.35 -2.66 13.89
CA LYS A 98 -16.62 -2.37 14.56
C LYS A 98 -16.45 -1.90 16.00
N LYS A 99 -15.26 -2.11 16.57
CA LYS A 99 -14.88 -1.65 17.91
C LYS A 99 -14.00 -0.40 17.89
N ALA A 100 -13.73 0.19 16.73
CA ALA A 100 -12.99 1.42 16.65
C ALA A 100 -13.78 2.53 17.37
N ASP A 101 -13.10 3.26 18.24
CA ASP A 101 -13.68 4.43 18.87
C ASP A 101 -13.92 5.53 17.82
N THR A 102 -14.94 6.36 18.07
CA THR A 102 -15.09 7.59 17.27
C THR A 102 -13.92 8.51 17.59
N PHE A 103 -13.28 9.04 16.56
CA PHE A 103 -12.14 9.93 16.71
C PHE A 103 -12.42 11.29 16.06
N SER A 104 -11.75 12.31 16.58
CA SER A 104 -11.54 13.60 15.94
C SER A 104 -10.17 13.61 15.29
N TYR A 105 -10.02 14.23 14.12
CA TYR A 105 -8.71 14.39 13.48
C TYR A 105 -7.67 15.11 14.37
N LYS A 106 -8.12 15.85 15.40
CA LYS A 106 -7.24 16.48 16.40
C LYS A 106 -6.52 15.47 17.30
N GLU A 107 -6.96 14.22 17.29
CA GLU A 107 -6.43 13.13 18.11
C GLU A 107 -5.35 12.34 17.38
N PHE A 108 -4.99 12.69 16.14
CA PHE A 108 -3.89 12.04 15.44
C PHE A 108 -2.57 12.25 16.19
N ASP A 109 -1.88 11.15 16.49
CA ASP A 109 -0.50 11.17 17.01
C ASP A 109 0.46 11.70 15.95
N GLY A 110 0.16 11.40 14.69
CA GLY A 110 0.96 11.74 13.52
C GLY A 110 0.49 10.99 12.28
N CYS A 111 1.31 11.03 11.23
CA CYS A 111 1.09 10.18 10.05
C CYS A 111 2.40 9.62 9.49
N TYR A 112 2.27 8.45 8.85
CA TYR A 112 3.37 7.80 8.16
C TYR A 112 3.19 7.98 6.65
N GLU A 113 4.19 8.60 6.02
CA GLU A 113 4.25 8.75 4.57
C GLU A 113 4.92 7.53 3.94
N TYR A 114 4.27 6.98 2.92
CA TYR A 114 4.79 5.89 2.10
C TYR A 114 4.79 6.29 0.64
N SER A 115 5.85 5.92 -0.07
CA SER A 115 5.96 6.06 -1.52
C SER A 115 6.47 4.76 -2.15
N GLY A 116 6.14 4.55 -3.41
CA GLY A 116 6.55 3.36 -4.15
C GLY A 116 6.15 3.45 -5.61
N ASP A 117 6.93 2.80 -6.47
CA ASP A 117 6.79 2.90 -7.93
C ASP A 117 5.42 2.39 -8.44
N ASN A 118 4.79 1.47 -7.70
CA ASN A 118 3.50 0.89 -8.06
C ASN A 118 2.29 1.67 -7.50
N LEU A 119 2.51 2.75 -6.75
CA LEU A 119 1.41 3.53 -6.17
C LEU A 119 0.72 4.40 -7.23
N SER A 120 1.46 4.82 -8.28
CA SER A 120 0.99 5.75 -9.34
C SER A 120 0.58 7.15 -8.84
N VAL A 121 0.98 7.49 -7.61
CA VAL A 121 0.81 8.81 -6.99
C VAL A 121 2.09 9.10 -6.21
N LYS A 122 2.35 10.38 -5.90
CA LYS A 122 3.58 10.78 -5.20
C LYS A 122 3.81 10.03 -3.89
N SER A 123 2.79 9.98 -3.02
CA SER A 123 2.82 9.27 -1.75
C SER A 123 1.42 9.08 -1.17
N VAL A 124 1.31 8.25 -0.13
CA VAL A 124 0.12 8.12 0.71
C VAL A 124 0.50 8.39 2.16
N TYR A 125 -0.39 9.06 2.88
CA TYR A 125 -0.30 9.28 4.32
C TYR A 125 -1.23 8.33 5.05
N PHE A 126 -0.73 7.62 6.06
CA PHE A 126 -1.53 6.86 7.02
C PHE A 126 -1.57 7.60 8.34
N PHE A 127 -2.73 8.15 8.70
CA PHE A 127 -2.95 8.88 9.94
C PHE A 127 -3.24 7.91 11.07
N VAL A 128 -2.58 8.11 12.22
CA VAL A 128 -2.62 7.13 13.31
C VAL A 128 -3.03 7.72 14.65
N ILE A 129 -3.67 6.88 15.47
CA ILE A 129 -3.95 7.09 16.89
C ILE A 129 -3.62 5.78 17.61
N ASP A 130 -2.87 5.84 18.70
CA ASP A 130 -2.39 4.68 19.45
C ASP A 130 -1.74 3.62 18.54
N SER A 131 -0.88 4.08 17.61
CA SER A 131 -0.19 3.25 16.61
C SER A 131 -1.09 2.47 15.64
N LYS A 132 -2.38 2.82 15.53
CA LYS A 132 -3.33 2.22 14.59
C LYS A 132 -3.78 3.23 13.54
N VAL A 133 -4.02 2.76 12.32
CA VAL A 133 -4.48 3.60 11.21
C VAL A 133 -5.94 3.97 11.39
N TYR A 134 -6.25 5.26 11.34
CA TYR A 134 -7.61 5.82 11.42
C TYR A 134 -8.02 6.61 10.18
N ASP A 135 -7.07 7.06 9.35
CA ASP A 135 -7.39 7.66 8.05
C ASP A 135 -6.24 7.48 7.05
N ILE A 136 -6.53 7.67 5.76
CA ILE A 136 -5.55 7.72 4.67
C ILE A 136 -5.82 8.89 3.74
N LYS A 137 -4.76 9.56 3.26
CA LYS A 137 -4.88 10.54 2.17
C LYS A 137 -3.77 10.37 1.15
N PHE A 138 -4.11 10.44 -0.13
CA PHE A 138 -3.16 10.40 -1.22
C PHE A 138 -2.62 11.81 -1.52
N ASN A 139 -1.31 11.89 -1.76
CA ASN A 139 -0.61 13.12 -2.09
C ASN A 139 -0.62 13.35 -3.60
N GLY A 140 -1.46 14.29 -4.06
CA GLY A 140 -1.49 14.76 -5.45
C GLY A 140 -2.44 13.99 -6.35
N SER A 141 -2.11 13.98 -7.65
CA SER A 141 -2.85 13.30 -8.73
C SER A 141 -2.07 12.09 -9.23
N ILE A 142 -2.64 11.35 -10.18
CA ILE A 142 -1.94 10.27 -10.89
C ILE A 142 -0.66 10.82 -11.53
N THR A 143 0.47 10.14 -11.30
CA THR A 143 1.80 10.49 -11.86
C THR A 143 2.26 9.54 -12.95
N ASP A 144 1.69 8.32 -13.03
CA ASP A 144 2.03 7.31 -14.03
C ASP A 144 0.79 6.55 -14.49
N GLU A 145 0.23 6.91 -15.65
CA GLU A 145 -0.94 6.26 -16.22
C GLU A 145 -0.73 4.77 -16.51
N SER A 146 0.48 4.34 -16.88
CA SER A 146 0.77 2.93 -17.20
C SER A 146 0.65 2.05 -15.96
N VAL A 147 1.05 2.57 -14.80
CA VAL A 147 0.85 1.92 -13.50
C VAL A 147 -0.61 2.02 -13.07
N ALA A 148 -1.25 3.19 -13.19
CA ALA A 148 -2.65 3.39 -12.80
C ALA A 148 -3.61 2.46 -13.55
N LYS A 149 -3.40 2.22 -14.85
CA LYS A 149 -4.21 1.29 -15.66
C LYS A 149 -4.23 -0.14 -15.12
N LYS A 150 -3.24 -0.52 -14.29
CA LYS A 150 -3.14 -1.86 -13.69
C LYS A 150 -3.82 -1.93 -12.32
N ASP A 151 -4.05 -0.81 -11.64
CA ASP A 151 -4.70 -0.75 -10.34
C ASP A 151 -6.24 -0.75 -10.50
N LYS A 152 -6.96 -1.44 -9.61
CA LYS A 152 -8.42 -1.59 -9.67
C LYS A 152 -9.15 -0.26 -9.65
N TYR A 153 -8.75 0.64 -8.76
CA TYR A 153 -9.45 1.90 -8.55
C TYR A 153 -8.92 2.97 -9.49
N LEU A 154 -7.60 3.04 -9.68
CA LEU A 154 -7.03 4.09 -10.53
C LEU A 154 -7.40 3.95 -12.01
N ARG A 155 -7.61 2.73 -12.53
CA ARG A 155 -8.05 2.59 -13.92
C ARG A 155 -9.46 3.16 -14.17
N GLN A 156 -10.32 3.21 -13.15
CA GLN A 156 -11.71 3.69 -13.28
C GLN A 156 -11.78 5.22 -13.37
N ILE A 157 -10.73 5.93 -12.94
CA ILE A 157 -10.67 7.39 -12.97
C ILE A 157 -9.89 7.94 -14.18
N LEU A 158 -9.38 7.05 -15.04
CA LEU A 158 -8.64 7.40 -16.27
C LEU A 158 -9.53 7.42 -17.51
N ASP A 159 -10.82 7.08 -17.38
CA ASP A 159 -11.79 6.99 -18.47
C ASP A 159 -12.40 8.36 -18.84
#